data_AF-A0A8S4QIM6-F1
#
_entry.id   AF-A0A8S4QIM6-F1
#
_cell.length_a   1.000
_cell.length_b   1.000
_cell.length_c   1.000
_cell.angle_alpha   90.00
_cell.angle_beta   90.00
_cell.angle_gamma   90.00
#
_symmetry.space_group_name_H-M   'P 1'
#
loop_
_entity.id
_entity.type
_entity.pdbx_description
1 polymer ?
#
loop_
_entity_poly.entity_id
_entity_poly.type
_entity_poly.pdbx_seq_one_letter_code
_entity_poly.pdbx_strand_id
1 'polypeptide(L)'
;MFPAIFVCLYCEFAEESECVCVICYESVDGFPTTQTFWPPCCARDAWFHRSCLQRMALNAGVHYLKCPLCNDKDMFSTAVLAQGYYIPD
;
A
#
# COMPACT_ATOMS: atom_id res chain seq x y z
N MET A 1 -20.65 12.57 -13.26
CA MET A 1 -20.82 11.17 -12.82
C MET A 1 -19.97 10.31 -13.75
N PHE A 2 -18.65 10.34 -13.60
CA PHE A 2 -17.76 9.54 -14.42
C PHE A 2 -17.73 8.13 -13.82
N PRO A 3 -18.06 7.09 -14.60
CA PRO A 3 -18.07 5.72 -14.10
C PRO A 3 -16.62 5.28 -13.87
N ALA A 4 -16.44 4.32 -12.97
CA ALA A 4 -15.17 3.77 -12.50
C ALA A 4 -14.33 3.01 -13.57
N ILE A 5 -14.38 3.44 -14.83
CA ILE A 5 -13.86 2.74 -15.99
C ILE A 5 -12.38 3.10 -16.28
N PHE A 6 -11.85 4.18 -15.70
CA PHE A 6 -10.47 4.62 -15.99
C PHE A 6 -9.38 4.09 -15.05
N VAL A 7 -9.72 3.27 -14.05
CA VAL A 7 -8.73 2.79 -13.05
C VAL A 7 -8.19 1.38 -13.37
N CYS A 8 -8.76 0.62 -14.31
CA CYS A 8 -8.24 -0.74 -14.54
C CYS A 8 -8.56 -1.32 -15.92
N LEU A 9 -8.03 -0.71 -16.98
CA LEU A 9 -7.95 -1.35 -18.31
C LEU A 9 -6.95 -2.53 -18.36
N TYR A 10 -6.49 -3.03 -17.21
CA TYR A 10 -5.69 -4.25 -17.06
C TYR A 10 -6.41 -5.35 -16.26
N CYS A 11 -7.71 -5.21 -15.97
CA CYS A 11 -8.47 -6.14 -15.12
C CYS A 11 -9.81 -6.59 -15.75
N GLU A 12 -9.88 -6.73 -17.08
CA GLU A 12 -11.09 -7.20 -17.79
C GLU A 12 -11.16 -8.73 -18.03
N PHE A 13 -10.31 -9.53 -17.37
CA PHE A 13 -10.41 -10.99 -17.37
C PHE A 13 -10.12 -11.52 -15.95
N ALA A 14 -11.15 -11.50 -15.11
CA ALA A 14 -11.07 -12.02 -13.74
C ALA A 14 -11.09 -13.56 -13.74
N GLU A 15 -9.92 -14.15 -13.96
CA GLU A 15 -9.51 -15.34 -13.22
C GLU A 15 -8.53 -14.84 -12.15
N GLU A 16 -9.01 -14.78 -10.91
CA GLU A 16 -8.32 -14.42 -9.65
C GLU A 16 -6.85 -13.95 -9.79
N SER A 17 -6.64 -12.69 -10.17
CA SER A 17 -5.33 -12.04 -9.99
C SER A 17 -5.20 -11.68 -8.51
N GLU A 18 -4.79 -12.66 -7.72
CA GLU A 18 -4.50 -12.48 -6.30
C GLU A 18 -3.45 -11.37 -6.15
N CYS A 19 -3.90 -10.18 -5.71
CA CYS A 19 -2.97 -9.16 -5.29
C CYS A 19 -2.27 -9.68 -4.03
N VAL A 20 -0.95 -9.62 -4.00
CA VAL A 20 -0.16 -10.15 -2.89
C VAL A 20 0.46 -9.01 -2.12
N CYS A 21 0.33 -9.06 -0.79
CA CYS A 21 0.95 -8.08 0.08
C CYS A 21 2.48 -8.27 0.07
N VAL A 22 3.22 -7.23 -0.31
CA VAL A 22 4.68 -7.31 -0.44
C VAL A 22 5.40 -7.48 0.92
N ILE A 23 4.70 -7.26 2.05
CA ILE A 23 5.29 -7.39 3.40
C ILE A 23 5.15 -8.82 3.93
N CYS A 24 3.99 -9.46 3.78
CA CYS A 24 3.71 -10.79 4.34
C CYS A 24 3.60 -11.91 3.29
N TYR A 25 3.56 -11.57 2.00
CA TYR A 25 3.35 -12.49 0.89
C TYR A 25 2.01 -13.26 0.93
N GLU A 26 1.01 -12.72 1.62
CA GLU A 26 -0.36 -13.25 1.65
C GLU A 26 -1.29 -12.40 0.75
N SER A 27 -2.43 -12.99 0.36
CA SER A 27 -3.46 -12.34 -0.45
C SER A 27 -4.00 -11.06 0.20
N VAL A 28 -4.13 -9.99 -0.58
CA VAL A 28 -4.67 -8.68 -0.17
C VAL A 28 -5.64 -8.16 -1.22
N ASP A 29 -6.59 -7.33 -0.80
CA ASP A 29 -7.50 -6.66 -1.72
C ASP A 29 -6.73 -5.72 -2.69
N GLY A 30 -6.94 -5.91 -3.99
CA GLY A 30 -6.33 -5.13 -5.07
C GLY A 30 -6.94 -3.75 -5.30
N PHE A 31 -7.60 -3.18 -4.29
CA PHE A 31 -8.40 -1.97 -4.40
C PHE A 31 -8.38 -1.18 -3.09
N PRO A 32 -8.68 0.14 -3.12
CA PRO A 32 -8.57 0.97 -1.93
C PRO A 32 -9.70 0.66 -0.95
N THR A 33 -9.33 0.17 0.23
CA THR A 33 -10.24 -0.08 1.35
C THR A 33 -9.67 0.53 2.63
N THR A 34 -10.42 0.46 3.73
CA THR A 34 -9.90 0.86 5.05
C THR A 34 -8.82 -0.10 5.57
N GLN A 35 -8.68 -1.29 4.99
CA GLN A 35 -7.73 -2.32 5.39
C GLN A 35 -6.54 -2.46 4.42
N THR A 36 -6.52 -1.69 3.34
CA THR A 36 -5.42 -1.68 2.38
C THR A 36 -4.71 -0.35 2.33
N PHE A 37 -3.46 -0.40 1.90
CA PHE A 37 -2.64 0.77 1.61
C PHE A 37 -2.06 0.61 0.20
N TRP A 38 -2.18 1.67 -0.58
CA TRP A 38 -1.51 1.80 -1.87
C TRP A 38 -0.43 2.89 -1.75
N PRO A 39 0.84 2.60 -2.12
CA PRO A 39 1.93 3.55 -1.96
C PRO A 39 1.92 4.62 -3.07
N PRO A 40 1.61 5.89 -2.77
CA PRO A 40 1.58 6.93 -3.79
C PRO A 40 2.98 7.31 -4.31
N CYS A 41 4.04 6.94 -3.59
CA CYS A 41 5.43 7.30 -3.93
C CYS A 41 5.97 6.60 -5.18
N CYS A 42 5.44 5.42 -5.54
CA CYS A 42 5.91 4.68 -6.72
C CYS A 42 4.81 4.35 -7.73
N ALA A 43 3.55 4.62 -7.39
CA ALA A 43 2.38 4.38 -8.23
C ALA A 43 2.38 3.01 -8.94
N ARG A 44 2.89 1.97 -8.26
CA ARG A 44 2.93 0.60 -8.74
C ARG A 44 1.65 -0.13 -8.33
N ASP A 45 1.26 -1.13 -9.10
CA ASP A 45 0.14 -2.03 -8.77
C ASP A 45 0.52 -2.99 -7.63
N ALA A 46 0.72 -2.41 -6.45
CA ALA A 46 1.10 -3.13 -5.24
C ALA A 46 0.26 -2.64 -4.06
N TRP A 47 -0.20 -3.59 -3.26
CA TRP A 47 -1.10 -3.37 -2.15
C TRP A 47 -0.49 -3.90 -0.85
N PHE A 48 -0.78 -3.24 0.26
CA PHE A 48 -0.36 -3.70 1.57
C PHE A 48 -1.54 -3.84 2.51
N HIS A 49 -1.52 -4.85 3.35
CA HIS A 49 -2.40 -4.89 4.51
C HIS A 49 -2.07 -3.75 5.47
N ARG A 50 -3.12 -3.13 6.00
CA ARG A 50 -3.01 -2.12 7.05
C ARG A 50 -2.27 -2.66 8.28
N SER A 51 -2.56 -3.89 8.69
CA SER A 51 -1.87 -4.53 9.82
C SER A 51 -0.38 -4.72 9.57
N CYS A 52 0.01 -5.17 8.38
CA CYS A 52 1.40 -5.38 8.00
C CYS A 52 2.15 -4.05 7.93
N LEU A 53 1.55 -3.02 7.32
CA LEU A 53 2.17 -1.70 7.23
C LEU A 53 2.31 -1.03 8.59
N GLN A 54 1.30 -1.15 9.47
CA GLN A 54 1.39 -0.64 10.84
C GLN A 54 2.49 -1.34 11.63
N ARG A 55 2.66 -2.66 11.48
CA ARG A 55 3.76 -3.39 12.13
C ARG A 55 5.12 -2.98 11.58
N MET A 56 5.23 -2.77 10.27
CA MET A 56 6.43 -2.26 9.63
C MET A 56 6.81 -0.87 10.17
N ALA A 57 5.83 0.03 10.28
CA ALA A 57 6.00 1.35 10.87
C ALA A 57 6.48 1.30 12.33
N LEU A 58 5.85 0.45 13.16
CA LEU A 58 6.23 0.27 14.56
C LEU A 58 7.67 -0.26 14.73
N ASN A 59 8.11 -1.16 13.83
CA ASN A 59 9.45 -1.75 13.91
C ASN A 59 10.53 -0.83 13.34
N ALA A 60 10.22 -0.08 12.28
CA ALA A 60 11.20 0.76 11.59
C ALA A 60 11.35 2.16 12.23
N GLY A 61 10.28 2.67 12.85
CA GLY A 61 10.24 4.05 13.35
C GLY A 61 10.37 5.10 12.25
N VAL A 62 10.36 6.38 12.64
CA VAL A 62 10.41 7.50 11.69
C VAL A 62 11.75 7.56 10.95
N HIS A 63 12.80 7.01 11.56
CA HIS A 63 14.14 7.04 11.02
C HIS A 63 14.35 6.08 9.84
N TYR A 64 13.73 4.90 9.88
CA TYR A 64 13.98 3.84 8.89
C TYR A 64 12.76 3.45 8.04
N LEU A 65 11.58 4.00 8.34
CA LEU A 65 10.39 3.73 7.54
C LEU A 65 10.55 4.26 6.10
N LYS A 66 10.53 3.34 5.15
CA LYS A 66 10.68 3.62 3.72
C LYS A 66 9.86 2.63 2.89
N CYS A 67 9.50 3.02 1.68
CA CYS A 67 8.75 2.15 0.78
C CYS A 67 9.58 0.91 0.44
N PRO A 68 9.04 -0.32 0.62
CA PRO A 68 9.79 -1.54 0.30
C PRO A 68 10.04 -1.73 -1.21
N LEU A 69 9.33 -0.97 -2.06
CA LEU A 69 9.46 -1.08 -3.51
C LEU A 69 10.44 -0.08 -4.12
N CYS A 70 10.36 1.20 -3.72
CA CYS A 70 11.19 2.27 -4.31
C CYS A 70 12.21 2.86 -3.33
N ASN A 71 12.22 2.44 -2.06
CA ASN A 71 13.10 2.95 -1.03
C ASN A 71 12.93 4.46 -0.73
N ASP A 72 11.87 5.10 -1.25
CA ASP A 72 11.50 6.46 -0.90
C ASP A 72 11.05 6.53 0.57
N LYS A 73 11.64 7.46 1.32
CA LYS A 73 11.35 7.68 2.74
C LYS A 73 10.34 8.80 2.94
N ASP A 74 10.56 9.94 2.31
CA ASP A 74 9.85 11.18 2.64
C ASP A 74 8.39 11.14 2.17
N MET A 75 8.14 10.76 0.91
CA MET A 75 6.78 10.65 0.40
C MET A 75 6.05 9.48 1.05
N PHE A 76 6.76 8.37 1.29
CA PHE A 76 6.16 7.18 1.88
C PHE A 76 5.73 7.42 3.33
N SER A 77 6.62 7.92 4.19
CA SER A 77 6.31 8.23 5.58
C SER A 77 5.19 9.27 5.69
N THR A 78 5.20 10.30 4.84
CA THR A 78 4.13 11.31 4.79
C THR A 78 2.78 10.67 4.43
N ALA A 79 2.74 9.79 3.43
CA ALA A 79 1.52 9.10 3.04
C ALA A 79 1.00 8.14 4.13
N VAL A 80 1.92 7.43 4.81
CA VAL A 80 1.61 6.56 5.94
C VAL A 80 1.00 7.38 7.09
N LEU A 81 1.58 8.53 7.45
CA LEU A 81 1.00 9.42 8.48
C LEU A 81 -0.36 9.99 8.04
N ALA A 82 -0.48 10.42 6.79
CA ALA A 82 -1.71 11.01 6.26
C ALA A 82 -2.90 10.02 6.28
N GLN A 83 -2.64 8.72 6.16
CA GLN A 83 -3.65 7.66 6.30
C GLN A 83 -3.87 7.17 7.74
N GLY A 84 -3.31 7.88 8.72
CA GLY A 84 -3.57 7.65 10.15
C GLY A 84 -2.84 6.44 10.74
N TYR A 85 -1.67 6.09 10.21
CA TYR A 85 -0.79 5.12 10.83
C TYR A 85 0.07 5.79 11.90
N TYR A 86 0.33 5.08 12.98
CA TYR A 86 1.26 5.54 14.01
C TYR A 86 2.69 5.10 13.69
N ILE A 87 3.64 6.02 13.77
CA ILE A 87 5.07 5.77 13.58
C ILE A 87 5.79 6.25 14.86
N PRO A 88 6.48 5.37 15.60
CA PRO A 88 7.28 5.78 16.75
C PRO A 88 8.54 6.52 16.28
N ASP A 89 9.12 7.33 17.17
CA ASP A 89 10.42 7.96 16.94
C ASP A 89 11.54 6.90 16.90
#